data_AF-A0A9W8FAT3-F1
#
_entry.id   AF-A0A9W8FAT3-F1
#
_cell.length_a   1.000
_cell.length_b   1.000
_cell.length_c   1.000
_cell.angle_alpha   90.00
_cell.angle_beta   90.00
_cell.angle_gamma   90.00
#
_symmetry.space_group_name_H-M   'P 1'
#
loop_
_entity.id
_entity.type
_entity.pdbx_description
1 polymer ?
#
loop_
_entity_poly.entity_id
_entity_poly.type
_entity_poly.pdbx_seq_one_letter_code
_entity_poly.pdbx_strand_id
1 'polypeptide(L)'
;MALLIFKSISISAYSTEKGGRTPAEQKANSIIDAFPGNSLVAKTGYFAGATGLTALLIAKEIYVINEETLLLVAFGSILTVLYRAIKEPFNNWAESHAQAVQDILNSARSEHKSAILTQIEAKSKLKDIVEYTKSLFGMSKQIAQMNAEAFEIQQRVALNTEIKSVLDSWVRYESSVRENEQRALAEKVMGNVRNQLASPKTQEDIIAQCLRDIQAIAKSA
;
A
#
# COMPACT_ATOMS: atom_id res chain seq x y z
N MET A 1 61.92 -48.85 -2.76
CA MET A 1 62.01 -47.96 -1.58
C MET A 1 60.59 -47.44 -1.32
N ALA A 2 59.64 -48.25 -0.85
CA ALA A 2 59.64 -49.05 0.39
C ALA A 2 59.89 -48.15 1.60
N LEU A 3 58.80 -47.59 2.15
CA LEU A 3 58.60 -47.14 3.54
C LEU A 3 57.48 -46.11 3.55
N LEU A 4 56.22 -46.53 3.68
CA LEU A 4 55.13 -45.79 4.36
C LEU A 4 53.87 -46.69 4.50
N ILE A 5 54.09 -47.99 4.70
CA ILE A 5 53.08 -48.97 5.15
C ILE A 5 53.62 -49.48 6.48
N PHE A 6 52.78 -49.55 7.52
CA PHE A 6 53.06 -49.81 8.93
C PHE A 6 53.21 -48.58 9.83
N LYS A 7 52.07 -48.02 10.25
CA LYS A 7 51.94 -47.49 11.61
C LYS A 7 50.77 -48.20 12.31
N SER A 8 51.12 -48.87 13.40
CA SER A 8 50.29 -49.51 14.44
C SER A 8 49.31 -50.62 14.01
N ILE A 9 49.84 -51.83 13.84
CA ILE A 9 49.13 -53.04 14.31
C ILE A 9 49.29 -53.04 15.83
N SER A 10 48.26 -52.60 16.54
CA SER A 10 48.15 -52.84 17.98
C SER A 10 47.60 -54.26 18.15
N ILE A 11 48.47 -55.17 18.60
CA ILE A 11 48.08 -56.48 19.10
C ILE A 11 47.11 -56.22 20.25
N SER A 12 45.84 -56.57 20.08
CA SER A 12 44.85 -56.55 21.14
C SER A 12 45.19 -57.66 22.12
N ALA A 13 46.08 -57.35 23.07
CA ALA A 13 46.26 -58.16 24.26
C ALA A 13 44.90 -58.25 24.96
N TYR A 14 44.42 -59.47 25.22
CA TYR A 14 43.29 -59.69 26.12
C TYR A 14 43.74 -59.33 27.54
N SER A 15 43.74 -58.04 27.86
CA SER A 15 43.63 -57.57 29.23
C SER A 15 42.14 -57.45 29.54
N THR A 16 41.70 -58.12 30.60
CA THR A 16 40.40 -57.80 31.21
C THR A 16 40.54 -56.46 31.94
N GLU A 17 40.59 -55.35 31.19
CA GLU A 17 40.38 -54.02 31.74
C GLU A 17 38.88 -53.86 32.05
N LYS A 18 38.55 -53.75 33.34
CA LYS A 18 37.24 -53.29 33.81
C LYS A 18 37.10 -51.79 33.51
N GLY A 19 36.96 -51.43 32.24
CA GLY A 19 36.65 -50.06 31.81
C GLY A 19 35.22 -49.66 32.21
N GLY A 20 35.09 -48.55 32.94
CA GLY A 20 33.89 -47.70 33.09
C GLY A 20 32.51 -48.40 33.01
N ARG A 21 32.16 -49.20 34.01
CA ARG A 21 30.76 -49.59 34.21
C ARG A 21 30.00 -48.38 34.75
N THR A 22 29.05 -47.84 33.97
CA THR A 22 27.94 -47.08 34.58
C THR A 22 27.36 -47.92 35.73
N PRO A 23 26.81 -47.30 36.80
CA PRO A 23 26.23 -48.05 37.91
C PRO A 23 25.31 -49.14 37.36
N ALA A 24 25.47 -50.37 37.81
CA ALA A 24 24.67 -51.50 37.31
C ALA A 24 23.16 -51.22 37.44
N GLU A 25 22.80 -50.45 38.46
CA GLU A 25 21.46 -49.94 38.73
C GLU A 25 20.90 -49.08 37.59
N GLN A 26 21.70 -48.20 36.99
CA GLN A 26 21.24 -47.30 35.92
C GLN A 26 20.98 -48.05 34.61
N LYS A 27 21.78 -49.08 34.28
CA LYS A 27 21.54 -49.94 33.12
C LYS A 27 20.36 -50.89 33.32
N ALA A 28 20.19 -51.39 34.54
CA ALA A 28 19.04 -52.23 34.88
C ALA A 28 17.74 -51.44 34.74
N ASN A 29 17.73 -50.19 35.21
CA ASN A 29 16.57 -49.30 35.08
C ASN A 29 16.25 -49.01 33.60
N SER A 30 17.24 -48.75 32.75
CA SER A 30 16.99 -48.50 31.32
C SER A 30 16.44 -49.71 30.56
N ILE A 31 16.78 -50.93 31.00
CA ILE A 31 16.21 -52.18 30.44
C ILE A 31 14.77 -52.37 30.91
N ILE A 32 14.48 -52.12 32.18
CA ILE A 32 13.12 -52.20 32.74
C ILE A 32 12.21 -51.15 32.09
N ASP A 33 12.73 -49.94 31.86
CA ASP A 33 11.99 -48.83 31.27
C ASP A 33 11.62 -49.05 29.80
N ALA A 34 12.41 -49.85 29.06
CA ALA A 34 12.14 -50.21 27.68
C ALA A 34 10.91 -51.13 27.49
N PHE A 35 10.44 -51.80 28.56
CA PHE A 35 9.24 -52.61 28.50
C PHE A 35 7.95 -51.76 28.57
N PRO A 36 6.92 -52.11 27.79
CA PRO A 36 5.66 -51.35 27.76
C PRO A 36 4.95 -51.41 29.12
N GLY A 37 4.43 -50.27 29.57
CA GLY A 37 3.68 -50.15 30.82
C GLY A 37 4.07 -48.90 31.62
N ASN A 38 3.10 -48.30 32.30
CA ASN A 38 3.27 -47.05 33.07
C ASN A 38 3.57 -47.29 34.57
N SER A 39 3.61 -48.55 35.02
CA SER A 39 3.85 -48.93 36.42
C SER A 39 5.08 -49.83 36.53
N LEU A 40 5.91 -49.61 37.56
CA LEU A 40 7.10 -50.40 37.84
C LEU A 40 6.77 -51.87 38.10
N VAL A 41 5.62 -52.15 38.73
CA VAL A 41 5.13 -53.53 38.95
C VAL A 41 4.74 -54.20 37.64
N ALA A 42 4.19 -53.45 36.68
CA ALA A 42 3.84 -53.99 35.37
C ALA A 42 5.11 -54.27 34.55
N LYS A 43 6.08 -53.35 34.53
CA LYS A 43 7.35 -53.52 33.82
C LYS A 43 8.14 -54.71 34.35
N THR A 44 8.29 -54.82 35.67
CA THR A 44 8.96 -55.98 36.30
C THR A 44 8.13 -57.25 36.16
N GLY A 45 6.80 -57.16 36.18
CA GLY A 45 5.89 -58.28 35.92
C GLY A 45 6.04 -58.88 34.53
N TYR A 46 6.17 -58.06 33.48
CA TYR A 46 6.45 -58.56 32.13
C TYR A 46 7.84 -59.19 32.02
N PHE A 47 8.87 -58.56 32.59
CA PHE A 47 10.22 -59.10 32.56
C PHE A 47 10.34 -60.44 33.33
N ALA A 48 9.78 -60.50 34.54
CA ALA A 48 9.74 -61.70 35.36
C ALA A 48 8.84 -62.78 34.74
N GLY A 49 7.71 -62.40 34.15
CA GLY A 49 6.83 -63.30 33.42
C GLY A 49 7.50 -63.90 32.19
N ALA A 50 8.19 -63.09 31.38
CA ALA A 50 8.93 -63.57 30.22
C ALA A 50 10.07 -64.51 30.63
N THR A 51 10.85 -64.14 31.65
CA THR A 51 11.96 -64.97 32.17
C THR A 51 11.44 -66.26 32.81
N GLY A 52 10.32 -66.21 33.52
CA GLY A 52 9.68 -67.37 34.10
C GLY A 52 9.13 -68.32 33.04
N LEU A 53 8.48 -67.78 31.99
CA LEU A 53 7.99 -68.58 30.87
C LEU A 53 9.13 -69.24 30.10
N THR A 54 10.21 -68.52 29.79
CA THR A 54 11.37 -69.13 29.12
C THR A 54 12.02 -70.21 29.98
N ALA A 55 12.17 -69.98 31.29
CA ALA A 55 12.68 -70.98 32.22
C ALA A 55 11.78 -72.23 32.28
N LEU A 56 10.45 -72.06 32.27
CA LEU A 56 9.50 -73.18 32.24
C LEU A 56 9.53 -73.95 30.92
N LEU A 57 9.66 -73.27 29.79
CA LEU A 57 9.74 -73.91 28.47
C LEU A 57 10.98 -74.80 28.35
N ILE A 58 12.12 -74.34 28.90
CA ILE A 58 13.36 -75.11 28.96
C ILE A 58 13.23 -76.24 29.99
N ALA A 59 12.76 -75.94 31.21
CA ALA A 59 12.70 -76.92 32.30
C ALA A 59 11.72 -78.07 32.04
N LYS A 60 10.66 -77.84 31.26
CA LYS A 60 9.70 -78.88 30.86
C LYS A 60 9.98 -79.46 29.47
N GLU A 61 11.09 -79.08 28.82
CA GLU A 61 11.46 -79.50 27.47
C GLU A 61 10.37 -79.27 26.41
N ILE A 62 9.44 -78.33 26.67
CA ILE A 62 8.38 -77.97 25.72
C ILE A 62 9.00 -77.32 24.47
N TYR A 63 10.16 -76.69 24.63
CA TYR A 63 10.98 -76.19 23.53
C TYR A 63 12.30 -76.98 23.43
N VAL A 64 12.46 -77.76 22.37
CA VAL A 64 13.66 -78.56 22.09
C VAL A 64 14.60 -77.79 21.16
N ILE A 65 15.86 -77.61 21.57
CA ILE A 65 16.87 -76.95 20.75
C ILE A 65 17.31 -77.90 19.63
N ASN A 66 16.90 -77.58 18.41
CA ASN A 66 17.30 -78.30 17.18
C ASN A 66 17.90 -77.33 16.14
N GLU A 67 18.29 -77.85 14.97
CA GLU A 67 18.82 -77.08 13.84
C GLU A 67 17.92 -75.92 13.41
N GLU A 68 16.60 -76.05 13.52
CA GLU A 68 15.64 -74.99 13.19
C GLU A 68 15.75 -73.75 14.11
N THR A 69 16.28 -73.92 15.32
CA THR A 69 16.49 -72.79 16.26
C THR A 69 17.60 -71.86 15.78
N LEU A 70 18.62 -72.40 15.11
CA LEU A 70 19.68 -71.62 14.49
C LEU A 70 19.15 -70.82 13.29
N LEU A 71 18.24 -71.42 12.52
CA LEU A 71 17.53 -70.73 11.44
C LEU A 71 16.65 -69.60 11.99
N LEU A 72 15.91 -69.82 13.07
CA LEU A 72 15.07 -68.81 13.71
C LEU A 72 15.92 -67.61 14.18
N VAL A 73 17.03 -67.86 14.87
CA VAL A 73 17.94 -66.79 15.34
C VAL A 73 18.54 -66.02 14.16
N ALA A 74 19.00 -66.71 13.12
CA ALA A 74 19.54 -66.08 11.93
C ALA A 74 18.49 -65.20 11.23
N PHE A 75 17.29 -65.73 11.00
CA PHE A 75 16.18 -65.02 10.38
C PHE A 75 15.73 -63.81 11.22
N GLY A 76 15.61 -63.97 12.55
CA GLY A 76 15.29 -62.90 13.47
C GLY A 76 16.32 -61.77 13.48
N SER A 77 17.62 -62.11 13.37
CA SER A 77 18.68 -61.12 13.28
C SER A 77 18.60 -60.29 11.98
N ILE A 78 18.34 -60.94 10.84
CA ILE A 78 18.18 -60.29 9.54
C ILE A 78 16.95 -59.39 9.54
N LEU A 79 15.82 -59.88 10.05
CA LEU A 79 14.60 -59.08 10.19
C LEU A 79 14.80 -57.85 11.08
N THR A 80 15.59 -57.97 12.16
CA THR A 80 15.86 -56.83 13.05
C THR A 80 16.67 -55.75 12.33
N VAL A 81 17.68 -56.14 11.55
CA VAL A 81 18.49 -55.20 10.75
C VAL A 81 17.62 -54.56 9.66
N LEU A 82 16.82 -55.36 8.95
CA LEU A 82 15.93 -54.89 7.90
C LEU A 82 14.86 -53.92 8.44
N TYR A 83 14.27 -54.23 9.59
CA TYR A 83 13.30 -53.36 10.25
C TYR A 83 13.91 -52.00 10.59
N ARG A 84 15.14 -51.97 11.13
CA ARG A 84 15.83 -50.71 11.40
C ARG A 84 16.13 -49.92 10.14
N ALA A 85 16.51 -50.59 9.04
CA ALA A 85 16.82 -49.94 7.77
C ALA A 85 15.58 -49.35 7.07
N ILE A 86 14.42 -50.00 7.16
CA ILE A 86 13.20 -49.56 6.46
C ILE A 86 12.38 -48.55 7.29
N LYS A 87 12.47 -48.61 8.62
CA LYS A 87 11.63 -47.78 9.51
C LYS A 87 11.79 -46.28 9.23
N GLU A 88 13.02 -45.77 9.18
CA GLU A 88 13.27 -44.35 8.97
C GLU A 88 12.80 -43.83 7.60
N PRO A 89 13.17 -44.44 6.46
CA PRO A 89 12.71 -43.97 5.17
C PRO A 89 11.18 -44.08 5.00
N PHE A 90 10.55 -45.12 5.57
CA PHE A 90 9.10 -45.26 5.52
C PHE A 90 8.39 -44.16 6.32
N ASN A 91 8.88 -43.85 7.53
CA ASN A 91 8.32 -42.78 8.35
C ASN A 91 8.49 -41.41 7.67
N ASN A 92 9.66 -41.13 7.10
CA ASN A 92 9.91 -39.88 6.39
C ASN A 92 9.03 -39.74 5.14
N TRP A 93 8.83 -40.83 4.40
CA TRP A 93 7.92 -40.86 3.27
C TRP A 93 6.46 -40.62 3.68
N ALA A 94 6.01 -41.28 4.74
CA ALA A 94 4.65 -41.12 5.26
C ALA A 94 4.39 -39.68 5.75
N GLU A 95 5.34 -39.10 6.49
CA GLU A 95 5.25 -37.72 6.98
C GLU A 95 5.26 -36.72 5.82
N SER A 96 6.16 -36.87 4.85
CA SER A 96 6.21 -36.00 3.67
C SER A 96 4.92 -36.06 2.84
N HIS A 97 4.34 -37.25 2.68
CA HIS A 97 3.08 -37.40 1.96
C HIS A 97 1.91 -36.75 2.71
N ALA A 98 1.84 -36.93 4.03
CA ALA A 98 0.83 -36.28 4.86
C ALA A 98 0.92 -34.74 4.78
N GLN A 99 2.14 -34.19 4.87
CA GLN A 99 2.40 -32.76 4.75
C GLN A 99 2.01 -32.23 3.36
N ALA A 100 2.40 -32.92 2.29
CA ALA A 100 2.04 -32.51 0.93
C ALA A 100 0.52 -32.44 0.72
N VAL A 101 -0.24 -33.41 1.24
CA VAL A 101 -1.71 -33.40 1.16
C VAL A 101 -2.29 -32.24 1.97
N GLN A 102 -1.75 -31.99 3.17
CA GLN A 102 -2.19 -30.88 4.02
C GLN A 102 -1.92 -29.52 3.37
N ASP A 103 -0.75 -29.36 2.75
CA ASP A 103 -0.35 -28.12 2.07
C ASP A 103 -1.22 -27.84 0.84
N ILE A 104 -1.49 -28.85 0.00
CA ILE A 104 -2.39 -28.71 -1.13
C ILE A 104 -3.78 -28.29 -0.66
N LEU A 105 -4.30 -28.92 0.39
CA LEU A 105 -5.64 -28.63 0.89
C LEU A 105 -5.74 -27.22 1.51
N ASN A 106 -4.70 -26.78 2.23
CA ASN A 106 -4.63 -25.44 2.80
C ASN A 106 -4.44 -24.38 1.71
N SER A 107 -3.60 -24.64 0.73
CA SER A 107 -3.38 -23.76 -0.42
C SER A 107 -4.67 -23.58 -1.23
N ALA A 108 -5.35 -24.68 -1.58
CA ALA A 108 -6.61 -24.64 -2.32
C ALA A 108 -7.71 -23.86 -1.57
N ARG A 109 -7.80 -24.00 -0.24
CA ARG A 109 -8.73 -23.20 0.58
C ARG A 109 -8.38 -21.71 0.56
N SER A 110 -7.10 -21.38 0.69
CA SER A 110 -6.63 -19.99 0.67
C SER A 110 -6.88 -19.34 -0.71
N GLU A 111 -6.53 -20.05 -1.78
CA GLU A 111 -6.73 -19.60 -3.15
C GLU A 111 -8.22 -19.42 -3.48
N HIS A 112 -9.07 -20.38 -3.10
CA HIS A 112 -10.51 -20.26 -3.29
C HIS A 112 -11.10 -19.08 -2.52
N LYS A 113 -10.66 -18.86 -1.28
CA LYS A 113 -11.05 -17.68 -0.48
C LYS A 113 -10.63 -16.39 -1.17
N SER A 114 -9.39 -16.32 -1.66
CA SER A 114 -8.87 -15.16 -2.40
C SER A 114 -9.69 -14.88 -3.67
N ALA A 115 -9.97 -15.92 -4.47
CA ALA A 115 -10.77 -15.80 -5.69
C ALA A 115 -12.20 -15.31 -5.40
N ILE A 116 -12.84 -15.80 -4.34
CA ILE A 116 -14.16 -15.31 -3.91
C ILE A 116 -14.08 -13.85 -3.49
N LEU A 117 -13.06 -13.45 -2.73
CA LEU A 117 -12.88 -12.05 -2.32
C LEU A 117 -12.72 -11.12 -3.52
N THR A 118 -11.91 -11.51 -4.52
CA THR A 118 -11.77 -10.75 -5.77
C THR A 118 -13.10 -10.63 -6.51
N GLN A 119 -13.89 -11.70 -6.57
CA GLN A 119 -15.22 -11.67 -7.18
C GLN A 119 -16.19 -10.75 -6.41
N ILE A 120 -16.15 -10.76 -5.08
CA ILE A 120 -16.95 -9.87 -4.24
C ILE A 120 -16.56 -8.41 -4.49
N GLU A 121 -15.26 -8.09 -4.57
CA GLU A 121 -14.80 -6.73 -4.85
C GLU A 121 -15.27 -6.25 -6.23
N ALA A 122 -15.13 -7.10 -7.25
CA ALA A 122 -15.62 -6.80 -8.60
C ALA A 122 -17.13 -6.55 -8.61
N LYS A 123 -17.92 -7.39 -7.93
CA LYS A 123 -19.37 -7.22 -7.80
C LYS A 123 -19.77 -6.02 -6.96
N SER A 124 -18.97 -5.65 -5.96
CA SER A 124 -19.20 -4.46 -5.13
C SER A 124 -19.10 -3.19 -5.96
N LYS A 125 -18.14 -3.10 -6.91
CA LYS A 125 -18.03 -1.95 -7.83
C LYS A 125 -19.26 -1.78 -8.72
N LEU A 126 -19.95 -2.88 -9.04
CA LEU A 126 -21.19 -2.84 -9.82
C LEU A 126 -22.39 -2.32 -9.01
N LYS A 127 -22.35 -2.38 -7.67
CA LYS A 127 -23.44 -1.91 -6.79
C LYS A 127 -23.69 -0.41 -6.96
N ASP A 128 -22.62 0.37 -7.13
CA ASP A 128 -22.70 1.83 -7.09
C ASP A 128 -22.99 2.46 -8.46
N ILE A 129 -23.02 1.66 -9.54
CA ILE A 129 -23.26 2.15 -10.92
C ILE A 129 -24.61 2.85 -11.05
N VAL A 130 -25.65 2.38 -10.36
CA VAL A 130 -26.98 2.99 -10.41
C VAL A 130 -26.95 4.40 -9.80
N GLU A 131 -26.22 4.59 -8.71
CA GLU A 131 -26.06 5.89 -8.06
C GLU A 131 -25.22 6.83 -8.92
N TYR A 132 -24.08 6.37 -9.45
CA TYR A 132 -23.26 7.17 -10.37
C TYR A 132 -24.00 7.59 -11.62
N THR A 133 -24.83 6.71 -12.19
CA THR A 133 -25.65 7.04 -13.36
C THR A 133 -26.67 8.12 -13.03
N LYS A 134 -27.37 8.01 -11.90
CA LYS A 134 -28.30 9.06 -11.44
C LYS A 134 -27.59 10.38 -11.18
N SER A 135 -26.40 10.33 -10.58
CA SER A 135 -25.55 11.51 -10.35
C SER A 135 -25.13 12.17 -11.67
N LEU A 136 -24.72 11.38 -12.67
CA LEU A 136 -24.34 11.87 -13.99
C LEU A 136 -25.50 12.56 -14.71
N PHE A 137 -26.71 11.98 -14.66
CA PHE A 137 -27.92 12.62 -15.18
C PHE A 137 -28.30 13.89 -14.40
N GLY A 138 -28.17 13.87 -13.06
CA GLY A 138 -28.39 15.04 -12.22
C GLY A 138 -27.42 16.18 -12.56
N MET A 139 -26.14 15.87 -12.70
CA MET A 139 -25.11 16.83 -13.10
C MET A 139 -25.37 17.37 -14.52
N SER A 140 -25.75 16.51 -15.47
CA SER A 140 -26.12 16.95 -16.82
C SER A 140 -27.30 17.94 -16.81
N LYS A 141 -28.33 17.68 -15.98
CA LYS A 141 -29.46 18.60 -15.81
C LYS A 141 -29.03 19.93 -15.19
N GLN A 142 -28.18 19.90 -14.16
CA GLN A 142 -27.64 21.10 -13.53
C GLN A 142 -26.80 21.94 -14.50
N ILE A 143 -25.95 21.30 -15.32
CA ILE A 143 -25.18 21.99 -16.36
C ILE A 143 -26.11 22.68 -17.37
N ALA A 144 -27.18 22.01 -17.80
CA ALA A 144 -28.15 22.61 -18.72
C ALA A 144 -28.85 23.85 -18.11
N GLN A 145 -29.24 23.76 -16.84
CA GLN A 145 -29.84 24.89 -16.11
C GLN A 145 -28.86 26.06 -15.94
N MET A 146 -27.64 25.77 -15.48
CA MET A 146 -26.60 26.77 -15.29
C MET A 146 -26.21 27.45 -16.61
N ASN A 147 -26.14 26.70 -17.72
CA ASN A 147 -25.89 27.27 -19.03
C ASN A 147 -27.02 28.21 -19.46
N ALA A 148 -28.28 27.85 -19.24
CA ALA A 148 -29.41 28.72 -19.57
C ALA A 148 -29.37 30.03 -18.76
N GLU A 149 -29.10 29.97 -17.47
CA GLU A 149 -28.93 31.15 -16.61
C GLU A 149 -27.74 32.01 -17.05
N ALA A 150 -26.60 31.39 -17.37
CA ALA A 150 -25.43 32.08 -17.88
C ALA A 150 -25.71 32.81 -19.20
N PHE A 151 -26.44 32.17 -20.13
CA PHE A 151 -26.85 32.80 -21.39
C PHE A 151 -27.78 34.01 -21.16
N GLU A 152 -28.74 33.91 -20.23
CA GLU A 152 -29.61 35.04 -19.91
C GLU A 152 -28.82 36.23 -19.35
N ILE A 153 -27.92 35.97 -18.39
CA ILE A 153 -27.07 37.00 -17.80
C ILE A 153 -26.17 37.62 -18.88
N GLN A 154 -25.57 36.80 -19.74
CA GLN A 154 -24.72 37.27 -20.83
C GLN A 154 -25.50 38.17 -21.81
N GLN A 155 -26.74 37.83 -22.15
CA GLN A 155 -27.60 38.67 -22.98
C GLN A 155 -27.93 40.00 -22.31
N ARG A 156 -28.24 39.99 -21.00
CA ARG A 156 -28.48 41.21 -20.22
C ARG A 156 -27.25 42.11 -20.16
N VAL A 157 -26.06 41.53 -19.96
CA VAL A 157 -24.79 42.27 -19.95
C VAL A 157 -24.49 42.84 -21.33
N ALA A 158 -24.69 42.08 -22.41
CA ALA A 158 -24.49 42.57 -23.77
C ALA A 158 -25.40 43.77 -24.07
N LEU A 159 -26.70 43.67 -23.75
CA LEU A 159 -27.64 44.79 -23.92
C LEU A 159 -27.25 46.02 -23.11
N ASN A 160 -26.88 45.86 -21.84
CA ASN A 160 -26.42 46.97 -21.00
C ASN A 160 -25.13 47.60 -21.55
N THR A 161 -24.24 46.81 -22.15
CA THR A 161 -23.00 47.31 -22.75
C THR A 161 -23.30 48.15 -23.99
N GLU A 162 -24.23 47.72 -24.84
CA GLU A 162 -24.67 48.49 -26.01
C GLU A 162 -25.39 49.78 -25.62
N ILE A 163 -26.28 49.73 -24.62
CA ILE A 163 -26.95 50.94 -24.12
C ILE A 163 -25.93 51.93 -23.57
N LYS A 164 -24.95 51.44 -22.81
CA LYS A 164 -23.87 52.27 -22.28
C LYS A 164 -23.01 52.87 -23.40
N SER A 165 -22.65 52.10 -24.43
CA SER A 165 -21.84 52.59 -25.55
C SER A 165 -22.56 53.73 -26.29
N VAL A 166 -23.87 53.59 -26.50
CA VAL A 166 -24.72 54.64 -27.08
C VAL A 166 -24.73 55.86 -26.17
N LEU A 167 -24.99 55.69 -24.87
CA LEU A 167 -25.01 56.82 -23.92
C LEU A 167 -23.66 57.55 -23.85
N ASP A 168 -22.55 56.81 -23.79
CA ASP A 168 -21.19 57.37 -23.79
C ASP A 168 -20.93 58.15 -25.10
N SER A 169 -21.47 57.69 -26.24
CA SER A 169 -21.37 58.41 -27.52
C SER A 169 -22.16 59.73 -27.52
N TRP A 170 -23.35 59.76 -26.91
CA TRP A 170 -24.13 60.98 -26.72
C TRP A 170 -23.44 61.97 -25.81
N VAL A 171 -22.88 61.51 -24.69
CA VAL A 171 -22.12 62.38 -23.76
C VAL A 171 -20.88 62.95 -24.45
N ARG A 172 -20.17 62.13 -25.24
CA ARG A 172 -19.02 62.61 -26.02
C ARG A 172 -19.43 63.63 -27.06
N TYR A 173 -20.56 63.41 -27.74
CA TYR A 173 -21.10 64.37 -28.70
C TYR A 173 -21.49 65.70 -28.02
N GLU A 174 -22.21 65.65 -26.90
CA GLU A 174 -22.60 66.83 -26.12
C GLU A 174 -21.37 67.62 -25.62
N SER A 175 -20.35 66.92 -25.10
CA SER A 175 -19.10 67.54 -24.67
C SER A 175 -18.40 68.26 -25.84
N SER A 176 -18.34 67.62 -27.01
CA SER A 176 -17.76 68.23 -28.21
C SER A 176 -18.55 69.43 -28.70
N VAL A 177 -19.88 69.39 -28.67
CA VAL A 177 -20.73 70.54 -29.01
C VAL A 177 -20.48 71.69 -28.04
N ARG A 178 -20.44 71.44 -26.73
CA ARG A 178 -20.13 72.46 -25.72
C ARG A 178 -18.76 73.08 -25.91
N GLU A 179 -17.74 72.28 -26.20
CA GLU A 179 -16.38 72.78 -26.47
C GLU A 179 -16.34 73.65 -27.72
N ASN A 180 -17.03 73.23 -28.80
CA ASN A 180 -17.15 74.01 -30.03
C ASN A 180 -17.90 75.33 -29.83
N GLU A 181 -19.00 75.33 -29.07
CA GLU A 181 -19.75 76.54 -28.73
C GLU A 181 -18.90 77.51 -27.90
N GLN A 182 -18.18 77.00 -26.89
CA GLN A 182 -17.26 77.81 -26.09
C GLN A 182 -16.14 78.40 -26.94
N ARG A 183 -15.59 77.63 -27.88
CA ARG A 183 -14.57 78.09 -28.82
C ARG A 183 -15.12 79.17 -29.77
N ALA A 184 -16.30 78.96 -30.35
CA ALA A 184 -16.93 79.94 -31.23
C ALA A 184 -17.29 81.23 -30.48
N LEU A 185 -17.76 81.12 -29.23
CA LEU A 185 -18.01 82.28 -28.36
C LEU A 185 -16.70 83.02 -28.05
N ALA A 186 -15.63 82.30 -27.71
CA ALA A 186 -14.31 82.89 -27.45
C ALA A 186 -13.76 83.59 -28.70
N GLU A 187 -13.83 82.98 -29.88
CA GLU A 187 -13.42 83.59 -31.15
C GLU A 187 -14.24 84.85 -31.47
N LYS A 188 -15.56 84.82 -31.24
CA LYS A 188 -16.44 85.99 -31.42
C LYS A 188 -16.10 87.12 -30.45
N VAL A 189 -15.85 86.80 -29.17
CA VAL A 189 -15.44 87.79 -28.17
C VAL A 189 -14.07 88.37 -28.51
N MET A 190 -13.08 87.53 -28.85
CA MET A 190 -11.76 87.97 -29.30
C MET A 190 -11.84 88.84 -30.56
N GLY A 191 -12.68 88.49 -31.52
CA GLY A 191 -12.93 89.27 -32.73
C GLY A 191 -13.57 90.62 -32.42
N ASN A 192 -14.59 90.65 -31.56
CA ASN A 192 -15.23 91.90 -31.11
C ASN A 192 -14.25 92.80 -30.37
N VAL A 193 -13.43 92.26 -29.45
CA VAL A 193 -12.39 93.01 -28.74
C VAL A 193 -11.34 93.55 -29.70
N ARG A 194 -10.86 92.75 -30.66
CA ARG A 194 -9.92 93.23 -31.70
C ARG A 194 -10.52 94.34 -32.56
N ASN A 195 -11.78 94.23 -32.96
CA ASN A 195 -12.48 95.27 -33.73
C ASN A 195 -12.69 96.55 -32.90
N GLN A 196 -13.05 96.43 -31.63
CA GLN A 196 -13.15 97.57 -30.70
C GLN A 196 -11.77 98.21 -30.43
N LEU A 197 -10.68 97.46 -30.41
CA LEU A 197 -9.32 98.01 -30.29
C LEU A 197 -8.83 98.69 -31.59
N ALA A 198 -9.40 98.33 -32.74
CA ALA A 198 -9.07 98.94 -34.03
C ALA A 198 -9.83 100.24 -34.30
N SER A 199 -10.92 100.55 -33.56
CA SER A 199 -11.63 101.82 -33.76
C SER A 199 -10.86 103.01 -33.18
N PRO A 200 -10.73 104.14 -33.91
CA PRO A 200 -9.93 105.30 -33.50
C PRO A 200 -10.37 105.90 -32.15
N LYS A 201 -11.69 105.89 -31.90
CA LYS A 201 -12.30 106.47 -30.70
C LYS A 201 -11.87 105.80 -29.39
N THR A 202 -11.78 104.47 -29.40
CA THR A 202 -11.32 103.67 -28.26
C THR A 202 -9.80 103.75 -28.08
N GLN A 203 -9.01 103.89 -29.15
CA GLN A 203 -7.58 104.16 -29.03
C GLN A 203 -7.33 105.53 -28.38
N GLU A 204 -8.08 106.55 -28.77
CA GLU A 204 -8.04 107.88 -28.14
C GLU A 204 -8.48 107.82 -26.67
N ASP A 205 -9.56 107.10 -26.35
CA ASP A 205 -10.03 106.94 -24.96
C ASP A 205 -9.04 106.15 -24.09
N ILE A 206 -8.40 105.09 -24.62
CA ILE A 206 -7.35 104.34 -23.92
C ILE A 206 -6.12 105.22 -23.72
N ILE A 207 -5.67 105.98 -24.72
CA ILE A 207 -4.54 106.92 -24.58
C ILE A 207 -4.88 108.00 -23.55
N ALA A 208 -6.11 108.53 -23.56
CA ALA A 208 -6.57 109.51 -22.57
C ALA A 208 -6.65 108.91 -21.16
N GLN A 209 -7.04 107.64 -21.03
CA GLN A 209 -7.06 106.94 -19.74
C GLN A 209 -5.65 106.64 -19.24
N CYS A 210 -4.75 106.16 -20.09
CA CYS A 210 -3.34 106.00 -19.77
C CYS A 210 -2.68 107.35 -19.40
N LEU A 211 -2.99 108.45 -20.08
CA LEU A 211 -2.51 109.80 -19.73
C LEU A 211 -3.07 110.27 -18.37
N ARG A 212 -4.35 109.98 -18.08
CA ARG A 212 -4.95 110.26 -16.76
C ARG A 212 -4.30 109.44 -15.66
N ASP A 213 -4.05 108.16 -15.88
CA ASP A 213 -3.41 107.26 -14.92
C ASP A 213 -1.94 107.67 -14.69
N ILE A 214 -1.22 108.06 -15.75
CA ILE A 214 0.14 108.63 -15.62
C ILE A 214 0.10 109.98 -14.89
N GLN A 215 -0.85 110.87 -15.16
CA GLN A 215 -0.99 112.13 -14.41
C GLN A 215 -1.38 111.90 -12.94
N ALA A 216 -2.18 110.88 -12.65
CA ALA A 216 -2.52 110.50 -11.28
C ALA A 216 -1.28 109.97 -10.54
N ILE A 217 -0.50 109.10 -11.18
CA ILE A 217 0.77 108.60 -10.64
C ILE A 217 1.79 109.73 -10.46
N ALA A 218 1.91 110.65 -11.43
CA ALA A 218 2.81 111.80 -11.37
C ALA A 218 2.38 112.90 -10.39
N LYS A 219 1.10 112.98 -10.01
CA LYS A 219 0.62 113.81 -8.89
C LYS A 219 0.77 113.15 -7.52
N SER A 220 0.94 111.83 -7.50
CA SER A 220 1.18 111.04 -6.28
C SER A 220 2.67 110.80 -5.98
N ALA A 221 3.57 111.32 -6.84
CA ALA A 221 5.02 111.40 -6.64
C ALA A 221 5.41 112.87 -6.44
#